data_AF-A0A2P8HUQ9-F1
#
_entry.id   AF-A0A2P8HUQ9-F1
#
_cell.length_a   1.000
_cell.length_b   1.000
_cell.length_c   1.000
_cell.angle_alpha   90.00
_cell.angle_beta   90.00
_cell.angle_gamma   90.00
#
_symmetry.space_group_name_H-M   'P 1'
#
loop_
_entity.id
_entity.type
_entity.pdbx_description
1 polymer ?
#
loop_
_entity_poly.entity_id
_entity_poly.type
_entity_poly.pdbx_seq_one_letter_code
_entity_poly.pdbx_strand_id
1 'polypeptide(L)'
;MDWDELLDPLSPLYQETMQEQIKIVNMQDGLIAAARQLAEEHYPVINNMEAKFHKELNSVIIKHAVKMAIDINSAIYGRDADDYL
;
A
#
# COMPACT_ATOMS: atom_id res chain seq x y z
N MET A 1 -21.63 -13.72 8.09
CA MET A 1 -21.14 -12.35 7.86
C MET A 1 -22.37 -11.45 7.87
N ASP A 2 -22.44 -10.52 8.81
CA ASP A 2 -23.55 -9.57 8.91
C ASP A 2 -23.24 -8.37 8.01
N TRP A 3 -23.66 -8.46 6.75
CA TRP A 3 -23.37 -7.45 5.73
C TRP A 3 -24.01 -6.10 6.05
N ASP A 4 -25.08 -6.08 6.85
CA ASP A 4 -25.74 -4.84 7.28
C ASP A 4 -24.88 -4.09 8.31
N GLU A 5 -24.22 -4.82 9.22
CA GLU A 5 -23.25 -4.24 10.16
C GLU A 5 -21.95 -3.78 9.47
N LEU A 6 -21.55 -4.42 8.37
CA LEU A 6 -20.35 -4.03 7.62
C LEU A 6 -20.59 -2.83 6.70
N LEU A 7 -21.85 -2.50 6.37
CA LEU A 7 -22.21 -1.38 5.51
C LEU A 7 -22.74 -0.17 6.30
N ASP A 8 -23.08 -0.36 7.58
CA ASP A 8 -23.45 0.73 8.48
C ASP A 8 -22.18 1.50 8.94
N PRO A 9 -21.99 2.78 8.54
CA PRO A 9 -20.83 3.57 8.94
C PRO A 9 -20.74 3.83 10.44
N LEU A 10 -21.82 3.63 11.19
CA LEU A 10 -21.88 3.77 12.65
C LEU A 10 -21.63 2.45 13.39
N SER A 11 -21.54 1.33 12.67
CA SER A 11 -21.23 0.03 13.25
C SER A 11 -19.78 -0.02 13.75
N PRO A 12 -19.53 -0.65 14.92
CA PRO A 12 -18.18 -0.92 15.40
C PRO A 12 -17.33 -1.72 14.39
N LEU A 13 -17.95 -2.68 13.69
CA LEU A 13 -17.27 -3.53 12.71
C LEU A 13 -16.78 -2.72 11.50
N TYR A 14 -17.61 -1.80 10.99
CA TYR A 14 -17.21 -0.90 9.90
C TYR A 14 -16.05 0.01 10.33
N GLN A 15 -16.13 0.58 11.53
CA GLN A 15 -15.11 1.48 12.04
C GLN A 15 -13.77 0.78 12.24
N GLU A 16 -13.77 -0.44 12.78
CA GLU A 16 -12.57 -1.26 12.93
C GLU A 16 -11.95 -1.60 11.57
N THR A 17 -12.77 -2.08 10.63
CA THR A 17 -12.34 -2.42 9.26
C THR A 17 -11.76 -1.19 8.55
N MET A 18 -12.39 -0.02 8.69
CA MET A 18 -11.91 1.23 8.11
C MET A 18 -10.57 1.66 8.72
N GLN A 19 -10.40 1.51 10.04
CA GLN A 19 -9.12 1.81 10.69
C GLN A 19 -8.00 0.89 10.20
N GLU A 20 -8.27 -0.39 9.98
CA GLU A 20 -7.32 -1.32 9.38
C GLU A 20 -6.94 -0.91 7.95
N GLN A 21 -7.93 -0.56 7.12
CA GLN A 21 -7.68 -0.06 5.77
C GLN A 21 -6.82 1.21 5.76
N ILE A 22 -7.11 2.18 6.65
CA ILE A 22 -6.32 3.41 6.78
C ILE A 22 -4.86 3.10 7.16
N LYS A 23 -4.62 2.16 8.08
CA LYS A 23 -3.25 1.74 8.45
C LYS A 23 -2.50 1.17 7.25
N ILE A 24 -3.16 0.33 6.45
CA ILE A 24 -2.57 -0.27 5.25
C ILE A 24 -2.23 0.82 4.23
N VAL A 25 -3.16 1.74 3.96
CA VAL A 25 -2.94 2.85 3.00
C VAL A 25 -1.78 3.75 3.45
N ASN A 26 -1.76 4.15 4.73
CA ASN A 26 -0.67 4.98 5.26
C ASN A 26 0.70 4.29 5.10
N MET A 27 0.75 2.97 5.28
CA MET A 27 1.98 2.20 5.09
C MET A 27 2.39 2.14 3.61
N GLN A 28 1.44 1.96 2.70
CA GLN A 28 1.70 2.01 1.25
C GLN A 28 2.27 3.37 0.83
N ASP A 29 1.65 4.47 1.28
CA ASP A 29 2.12 5.82 0.98
C ASP A 29 3.54 6.07 1.52
N GLY A 30 3.83 5.61 2.74
CA GLY A 30 5.16 5.68 3.34
C GLY A 30 6.21 4.91 2.53
N LEU A 31 5.89 3.69 2.08
CA LEU A 31 6.77 2.87 1.24
C LEU A 31 7.01 3.51 -0.12
N ILE A 32 5.98 4.09 -0.74
CA ILE A 32 6.11 4.80 -2.02
C ILE A 32 7.04 6.00 -1.88
N ALA A 33 6.85 6.82 -0.83
CA ALA A 33 7.69 7.97 -0.57
C ALA A 33 9.16 7.58 -0.34
N ALA A 34 9.40 6.57 0.51
CA ALA A 34 10.74 6.08 0.80
C ALA A 34 11.43 5.49 -0.44
N ALA A 35 10.71 4.71 -1.24
CA ALA A 35 11.25 4.11 -2.47
C ALA A 35 11.62 5.18 -3.50
N ARG A 36 10.82 6.24 -3.65
CA ARG A 36 11.15 7.37 -4.54
C ARG A 36 12.41 8.10 -4.07
N GLN A 37 12.49 8.41 -2.78
CA GLN A 37 13.66 9.09 -2.22
C GLN A 37 14.93 8.26 -2.42
N LEU A 38 14.88 6.95 -2.12
CA LEU A 38 16.01 6.04 -2.34
C LEU A 38 16.41 5.95 -3.81
N ALA A 39 15.42 5.92 -4.70
CA ALA A 39 15.68 5.88 -6.14
C ALA A 39 16.40 7.16 -6.60
N GLU A 40 15.93 8.33 -6.19
CA GLU A 40 16.55 9.62 -6.52
C GLU A 40 17.97 9.76 -5.94
N GLU A 41 18.20 9.27 -4.72
CA GLU A 41 19.50 9.30 -4.05
C GLU A 41 20.53 8.38 -4.72
N HIS A 42 20.14 7.17 -5.10
CA HIS A 42 21.07 6.17 -5.64
C HIS A 42 21.15 6.16 -7.17
N TYR A 43 20.14 6.68 -7.87
CA TYR A 43 20.08 6.72 -9.34
C TYR A 43 19.79 8.13 -9.86
N PRO A 44 20.80 9.04 -9.85
CA PRO A 44 20.62 10.43 -10.29
C PRO A 44 20.13 10.57 -11.74
N VAL A 45 20.35 9.54 -12.56
CA VAL A 45 19.85 9.45 -13.95
C VAL A 45 18.33 9.62 -14.04
N ILE A 46 17.60 9.29 -12.97
CA ILE A 46 16.15 9.46 -12.88
C ILE A 46 15.77 10.90 -13.22
N ASN A 47 16.52 11.91 -12.79
CA ASN A 47 16.20 13.32 -13.06
C ASN A 47 16.22 13.71 -14.54
N ASN A 48 16.86 12.92 -15.39
CA ASN A 48 16.99 13.17 -16.82
C ASN A 48 16.19 12.16 -17.67
N MET A 49 15.38 11.31 -17.05
CA MET A 49 14.59 10.33 -17.79
C MET A 49 13.42 11.00 -18.54
N GLU A 50 13.03 10.39 -19.65
CA GLU A 50 11.79 10.78 -20.32
C GLU A 50 10.58 10.51 -19.41
N ALA A 51 9.54 11.34 -19.55
CA ALA A 51 8.31 11.23 -18.75
C ALA A 51 7.67 9.83 -18.78
N LYS A 52 7.80 9.09 -19.90
CA LYS A 52 7.27 7.72 -20.00
C LYS A 52 7.96 6.77 -19.00
N PHE A 53 9.27 6.89 -18.85
CA PHE A 53 10.06 6.04 -17.96
C PHE A 53 9.88 6.44 -16.51
N HIS A 54 9.66 7.73 -16.22
CA HIS A 54 9.22 8.17 -14.89
C HIS A 54 7.88 7.55 -14.48
N LYS A 55 6.92 7.50 -15.42
CA LYS A 55 5.61 6.88 -15.16
C LYS A 55 5.75 5.38 -14.92
N GLU A 56 6.57 4.71 -15.72
CA GLU A 56 6.84 3.28 -15.56
C GLU A 56 7.51 2.97 -14.21
N LEU A 57 8.56 3.72 -13.85
CA LEU A 57 9.22 3.62 -12.54
C LEU A 57 8.23 3.82 -11.39
N ASN A 58 7.39 4.86 -11.46
CA ASN A 58 6.35 5.11 -10.47
C ASN A 58 5.36 3.95 -10.36
N SER A 59 4.95 3.36 -11.49
CA SER A 59 4.04 2.21 -11.49
C SER A 59 4.68 0.98 -10.84
N VAL A 60 5.97 0.76 -11.06
CA VAL A 60 6.74 -0.32 -10.41
C VAL A 60 6.82 -0.08 -8.90
N ILE A 61 7.19 1.12 -8.48
CA ILE A 61 7.26 1.50 -7.06
C ILE A 61 5.92 1.25 -6.37
N ILE A 62 4.82 1.75 -6.93
CA ILE A 62 3.48 1.58 -6.36
C ILE A 62 3.12 0.10 -6.24
N LYS A 63 3.28 -0.67 -7.33
CA LYS A 63 2.94 -2.11 -7.34
C LYS A 63 3.69 -2.87 -6.24
N HIS A 64 4.99 -2.61 -6.08
CA HIS A 64 5.79 -3.30 -5.08
C HIS A 64 5.55 -2.79 -3.66
N ALA A 65 5.28 -1.50 -3.47
CA ALA A 65 4.90 -0.94 -2.17
C ALA A 65 3.57 -1.53 -1.67
N VAL A 66 2.57 -1.66 -2.56
CA VAL A 66 1.29 -2.32 -2.23
C VAL A 66 1.51 -3.77 -1.82
N LYS A 67 2.27 -4.53 -2.62
CA LYS A 67 2.57 -5.93 -2.29
C LYS A 67 3.31 -6.05 -0.96
N MET A 68 4.34 -5.26 -0.74
CA MET A 68 5.10 -5.25 0.50
C MET A 68 4.23 -4.87 1.69
N ALA A 69 3.28 -3.95 1.50
CA ALA A 69 2.35 -3.58 2.56
C ALA A 69 1.44 -4.74 2.98
N ILE A 70 0.93 -5.51 2.00
CA ILE A 70 0.15 -6.72 2.22
C ILE A 70 0.99 -7.80 2.89
N ASP A 71 2.22 -8.04 2.40
CA ASP A 71 3.12 -9.05 2.95
C ASP A 71 3.48 -8.75 4.41
N ILE A 72 3.75 -7.48 4.75
CA ILE A 72 4.00 -7.04 6.13
C ILE A 72 2.77 -7.24 7.01
N ASN A 73 1.59 -6.83 6.52
CA ASN A 73 0.34 -7.02 7.26
C ASN A 73 0.10 -8.52 7.55
N SER A 74 0.24 -9.36 6.53
CA SER A 74 0.12 -10.82 6.61
C SER A 74 1.09 -11.39 7.63
N ALA A 75 2.36 -10.98 7.60
CA ALA A 75 3.38 -11.41 8.56
C ALA A 75 3.09 -10.97 10.00
N ILE A 76 2.50 -9.80 10.22
CA ILE A 76 2.14 -9.29 11.55
C ILE A 76 0.95 -10.06 12.14
N TYR A 77 -0.07 -10.32 11.32
CA TYR A 77 -1.32 -10.93 11.77
C TYR A 77 -1.38 -12.45 11.60
N GLY A 78 -0.34 -13.06 11.03
CA GLY A 78 -0.27 -14.51 10.80
C GLY A 78 -1.36 -15.02 9.84
N ARG A 79 -1.84 -14.15 8.94
CA ARG A 79 -2.80 -14.49 7.89
C ARG A 79 -2.04 -14.74 6.60
N ASP A 80 -2.45 -15.73 5.81
CA ASP A 80 -1.82 -15.95 4.50
C ASP A 80 -2.24 -14.80 3.56
N ALA A 81 -1.33 -14.34 2.68
CA ALA A 81 -1.64 -13.24 1.76
C ALA A 81 -2.84 -13.54 0.84
N ASP A 82 -3.20 -14.83 0.71
CA ASP A 82 -4.36 -15.33 -0.02
C ASP A 82 -5.69 -15.11 0.73
N ASP A 83 -5.68 -14.77 2.02
CA ASP A 83 -6.90 -14.49 2.81
C ASP A 83 -7.54 -13.12 2.47
N TYR A 84 -6.85 -12.31 1.66
CA TYR A 84 -7.27 -10.96 1.25
C TYR A 84 -7.69 -10.87 -0.24
N LEU A 85 -7.71 -11.98 -0.98
CA LEU A 85 -8.13 -12.09 -2.40
C LEU A 85 -9.50 -12.78 -2.54
#